data_AF-F7K167-F1
#
_entry.id   AF-F7K167-F1
#
_cell.length_a   1.000
_cell.length_b   1.000
_cell.length_c   1.000
_cell.angle_alpha   90.00
_cell.angle_beta   90.00
_cell.angle_gamma   90.00
#
_symmetry.space_group_name_H-M   'P 1'
#
loop_
_entity.id
_entity.type
_entity.pdbx_description
1 polymer ?
#
loop_
_entity_poly.entity_id
_entity_poly.type
_entity_poly.pdbx_seq_one_letter_code
_entity_poly.pdbx_strand_id
1 'polypeptide(L)'
;MDLGKDVPPETIVDTVVAQQIRLVGLSALMTTTVVSMEETIRQLREKAPWCKVMVGGAVLNQEYADMIGADFYGKDAMQSVYYAQGLLQQ
;
A
#
# COMPACT_ATOMS: atom_id res chain seq x y z
N MET A 1 2.66 1.65 -12.11
CA MET A 1 3.02 3.07 -12.19
C MET A 1 3.77 3.42 -10.93
N ASP A 2 4.88 4.14 -11.05
CA ASP A 2 5.64 4.62 -9.90
C ASP A 2 5.28 6.08 -9.62
N LEU A 3 4.88 6.37 -8.38
CA LEU A 3 4.59 7.73 -7.92
C LEU A 3 5.82 8.40 -7.27
N GLY A 4 6.90 7.65 -7.06
CA GLY A 4 8.14 8.13 -6.48
C GLY A 4 8.13 8.12 -4.95
N LYS A 5 8.92 9.04 -4.38
CA LYS A 5 9.13 9.18 -2.93
C LYS A 5 8.48 10.46 -2.41
N ASP A 6 8.19 10.48 -1.11
CA ASP A 6 7.61 11.64 -0.42
C ASP A 6 6.27 12.10 -1.03
N VAL A 7 5.50 11.13 -1.53
CA VAL A 7 4.18 11.37 -2.15
C VAL A 7 3.13 11.55 -1.06
N PRO A 8 2.36 12.64 -1.07
CA PRO A 8 1.27 12.85 -0.12
C PRO A 8 0.17 11.76 -0.26
N PRO A 9 -0.48 11.36 0.85
CA PRO A 9 -1.59 10.39 0.83
C PRO A 9 -2.69 10.75 -0.18
N GLU A 10 -3.02 12.04 -0.29
CA GLU A 10 -4.10 12.53 -1.15
C GLU A 10 -3.78 12.26 -2.62
N THR A 11 -2.53 12.54 -3.03
CA THR A 11 -2.05 12.28 -4.40
C THR A 11 -2.15 10.80 -4.76
N ILE A 12 -1.81 9.91 -3.82
CA ILE A 12 -1.91 8.46 -4.04
C ILE A 12 -3.38 8.08 -4.25
N VAL A 13 -4.26 8.55 -3.37
CA VAL A 13 -5.69 8.19 -3.40
C VAL A 13 -6.39 8.74 -4.64
N ASP A 14 -6.15 10.01 -4.98
CA ASP A 14 -6.72 10.64 -6.17
C ASP A 14 -6.28 9.92 -7.44
N THR A 15 -5.01 9.50 -7.48
CA THR A 15 -4.48 8.72 -8.60
C THR A 15 -5.14 7.35 -8.71
N VAL A 16 -5.33 6.65 -7.59
CA VAL A 16 -5.99 5.34 -7.54
C VAL A 16 -7.43 5.44 -8.03
N VAL A 17 -8.16 6.47 -7.60
CA VAL A 17 -9.54 6.70 -8.02
C VAL A 17 -9.62 7.05 -9.50
N ALA A 18 -8.81 8.02 -9.94
CA ALA A 18 -8.82 8.49 -11.32
C ALA A 18 -8.46 7.39 -12.34
N GLN A 19 -7.51 6.52 -12.00
CA GLN A 19 -7.03 5.47 -12.90
C GLN A 19 -7.63 4.08 -12.60
N GLN A 20 -8.55 3.98 -11.62
CA GLN A 20 -9.16 2.71 -11.20
C GLN A 20 -8.11 1.63 -10.87
N ILE A 21 -7.06 2.02 -10.13
CA ILE A 21 -5.96 1.13 -9.77
C ILE A 21 -6.46 0.04 -8.82
N ARG A 22 -6.14 -1.22 -9.12
CA ARG A 22 -6.58 -2.41 -8.34
C ARG A 22 -5.63 -2.79 -7.21
N LEU A 23 -4.35 -2.39 -7.30
CA LEU A 23 -3.32 -2.71 -6.32
C LEU A 23 -2.37 -1.54 -6.13
N VAL A 24 -2.15 -1.16 -4.88
CA VAL A 24 -1.14 -0.17 -4.45
C VAL A 24 -0.11 -0.87 -3.59
N GLY A 25 1.17 -0.57 -3.86
CA GLY A 25 2.28 -0.92 -2.98
C GLY A 25 2.77 0.32 -2.23
N LEU A 26 2.85 0.25 -0.90
CA LEU A 26 3.41 1.30 -0.05
C LEU A 26 4.68 0.79 0.63
N SER A 27 5.68 1.66 0.76
CA SER A 27 6.95 1.35 1.42
C SER A 27 7.26 2.37 2.49
N ALA A 28 7.68 1.90 3.67
CA ALA A 28 8.09 2.74 4.79
C ALA A 28 9.47 2.31 5.33
N LEU A 29 10.40 3.26 5.42
CA LEU A 29 11.75 3.05 5.95
C LEU A 29 12.01 3.79 7.28
N MET A 30 11.11 4.68 7.67
CA MET A 30 11.19 5.48 8.89
C MET A 30 9.85 5.42 9.63
N THR A 31 9.84 5.51 10.95
CA THR A 31 8.60 5.51 11.75
C THR A 31 7.62 6.62 11.34
N THR A 32 8.11 7.78 10.90
CA THR A 32 7.28 8.87 10.36
C THR A 32 6.56 8.49 9.06
N THR A 33 7.22 7.72 8.19
CA THR A 33 6.61 7.23 6.94
C THR A 33 5.51 6.20 7.19
N VAL A 34 5.54 5.55 8.36
CA VAL A 34 4.49 4.61 8.76
C VAL A 34 3.17 5.33 9.06
N VAL A 35 3.21 6.50 9.70
CA VAL A 35 2.01 7.32 9.96
C VAL A 35 1.35 7.78 8.65
N SER A 36 2.17 8.19 7.66
CA SER A 36 1.67 8.54 6.33
C SER A 36 1.04 7.34 5.61
N MET A 37 1.63 6.15 5.77
CA MET A 37 1.10 4.91 5.22
C MET A 37 -0.26 4.56 5.82
N GLU A 38 -0.42 4.66 7.13
CA GLU A 38 -1.70 4.43 7.82
C GLU A 38 -2.80 5.38 7.30
N GLU A 39 -2.48 6.66 7.20
CA GLU A 39 -3.41 7.67 6.66
C GLU A 39 -3.79 7.38 5.20
N THR A 40 -2.82 6.96 4.38
CA THR A 40 -3.07 6.55 2.99
C THR A 40 -4.03 5.36 2.93
N ILE A 41 -3.82 4.33 3.75
CA ILE A 41 -4.70 3.15 3.77
C ILE A 41 -6.10 3.55 4.21
N ARG A 42 -6.23 4.37 5.26
CA ARG A 42 -7.54 4.87 5.72
C ARG A 42 -8.30 5.58 4.60
N GLN A 43 -7.66 6.52 3.90
CA GLN A 43 -8.29 7.23 2.78
C GLN A 43 -8.64 6.30 1.61
N LEU A 44 -7.78 5.31 1.30
CA LEU A 44 -8.07 4.30 0.27
C LEU A 44 -9.28 3.44 0.63
N ARG A 45 -9.46 3.07 1.90
CA ARG A 45 -10.65 2.31 2.32
C ARG A 45 -11.95 3.10 2.13
N GLU A 46 -11.91 4.41 2.34
CA GLU A 46 -13.07 5.29 2.16
C GLU A 46 -13.37 5.57 0.68
N LYS A 47 -12.35 5.91 -0.11
CA LYS A 47 -12.54 6.42 -1.49
C LYS A 47 -12.34 5.37 -2.59
N ALA A 48 -11.58 4.31 -2.30
CA ALA A 48 -11.22 3.26 -3.25
C ALA A 48 -11.27 1.85 -2.61
N PRO A 49 -12.42 1.40 -2.07
CA PRO A 49 -12.53 0.13 -1.35
C PRO A 49 -12.21 -1.12 -2.19
N TRP A 50 -12.21 -0.99 -3.53
CA TRP A 50 -11.80 -2.06 -4.45
C TRP A 50 -10.28 -2.24 -4.53
N CYS A 51 -9.52 -1.23 -4.09
CA CYS A 51 -8.07 -1.22 -4.21
C CYS A 51 -7.42 -2.05 -3.09
N LYS A 52 -6.65 -3.05 -3.49
CA LYS A 52 -5.81 -3.83 -2.59
C LYS A 52 -4.56 -3.04 -2.22
N VAL A 53 -4.15 -3.14 -0.97
CA VAL A 53 -2.96 -2.46 -0.43
C VAL A 53 -1.97 -3.49 0.06
N MET A 54 -0.81 -3.55 -0.57
CA MET A 54 0.35 -4.27 -0.03
C MET A 54 1.35 -3.28 0.57
N VAL A 55 1.94 -3.65 1.70
CA VAL A 55 2.90 -2.81 2.43
C VAL A 55 4.22 -3.54 2.65
N GLY A 56 5.30 -2.78 2.79
CA GLY A 56 6.61 -3.31 3.15
C GLY A 56 7.57 -2.22 3.61
N GLY A 57 8.82 -2.61 3.84
CA GLY A 57 9.91 -1.71 4.22
C GLY A 57 10.55 -2.05 5.58
N ALA A 58 11.71 -1.45 5.85
CA ALA A 58 12.62 -1.88 6.90
C ALA A 58 12.06 -1.75 8.34
N VAL A 59 11.07 -0.88 8.55
CA VAL A 59 10.45 -0.62 9.85
C VAL A 59 9.08 -1.29 10.00
N LEU A 60 8.65 -2.08 9.01
CA LEU A 60 7.36 -2.77 8.99
C LEU A 60 7.52 -4.24 9.37
N ASN A 61 6.49 -4.76 10.04
CA ASN A 61 6.31 -6.18 10.32
C ASN A 61 4.84 -6.56 10.07
N GLN A 62 4.52 -7.86 10.16
CA GLN A 62 3.18 -8.37 9.91
C GLN A 62 2.14 -7.76 10.88
N GLU A 63 2.45 -7.73 12.18
CA GLU A 63 1.54 -7.23 13.22
C GLU A 63 1.13 -5.78 12.97
N TYR A 64 2.08 -4.93 12.59
CA TYR A 64 1.79 -3.54 12.28
C TYR A 64 1.00 -3.39 10.97
N ALA A 65 1.33 -4.17 9.94
CA ALA A 65 0.60 -4.15 8.67
C ALA A 65 -0.88 -4.54 8.86
N ASP A 66 -1.14 -5.54 9.71
CA ASP A 66 -2.50 -5.96 10.06
C ASP A 66 -3.25 -4.87 10.83
N MET A 67 -2.56 -4.21 11.78
CA MET A 67 -3.11 -3.11 12.58
C MET A 67 -3.61 -1.94 11.73
N ILE A 68 -2.85 -1.55 10.70
CA ILE A 68 -3.22 -0.45 9.79
C ILE A 68 -4.15 -0.88 8.66
N GLY A 69 -4.55 -2.15 8.61
CA GLY A 69 -5.52 -2.68 7.65
C GLY A 69 -4.99 -2.89 6.24
N ALA A 70 -3.70 -3.20 6.09
CA ALA A 70 -3.13 -3.63 4.81
C ALA A 70 -3.70 -5.00 4.39
N ASP A 71 -3.82 -5.27 3.09
CA ASP A 71 -4.24 -6.57 2.57
C ASP A 71 -3.07 -7.58 2.53
N PHE A 72 -1.82 -7.09 2.52
CA PHE A 72 -0.64 -7.94 2.49
C PHE A 72 0.60 -7.21 3.03
N TYR A 73 1.44 -7.94 3.77
CA TYR A 73 2.78 -7.51 4.15
C TYR A 73 3.82 -8.30 3.35
N GLY A 74 4.61 -7.60 2.54
CA GLY A 74 5.75 -8.16 1.83
C GLY A 74 7.02 -8.00 2.66
N LYS A 75 7.51 -9.10 3.26
CA LYS A 75 8.77 -9.08 4.02
C LYS A 75 10.00 -8.80 3.12
N ASP A 76 9.86 -9.12 1.84
CA ASP A 76 10.86 -8.94 0.79
C ASP A 76 10.17 -8.65 -0.54
N ALA A 77 10.95 -8.19 -1.52
CA ALA A 77 10.43 -7.80 -2.83
C ALA A 77 9.78 -8.97 -3.59
N MET A 78 10.29 -10.20 -3.42
CA MET A 78 9.78 -11.38 -4.13
C MET A 78 8.39 -11.75 -3.64
N GLN A 79 8.13 -11.64 -2.34
CA GLN A 79 6.79 -11.87 -1.80
C GLN A 79 5.74 -10.92 -2.40
N SER A 80 6.08 -9.63 -2.54
CA SER A 80 5.19 -8.65 -3.17
C SER A 80 4.90 -8.99 -4.64
N VAL A 81 5.89 -9.51 -5.38
CA VAL A 81 5.70 -9.97 -6.77
C VAL A 81 4.70 -11.13 -6.81
N TYR A 82 4.88 -12.14 -5.96
CA TYR A 82 3.98 -13.30 -5.94
C TYR A 82 2.55 -12.92 -5.55
N TYR A 83 2.39 -12.03 -4.58
CA TYR A 83 1.07 -11.49 -4.20
C TYR A 83 0.40 -10.77 -5.38
N ALA A 84 1.13 -9.87 -6.06
CA ALA A 84 0.61 -9.14 -7.20
C ALA A 84 0.23 -10.06 -8.37
N GLN A 85 1.02 -11.09 -8.64
CA GLN A 85 0.70 -12.11 -9.65
C GLN A 85 -0.59 -12.87 -9.32
N GLY A 86 -0.76 -13.27 -8.06
CA GLY A 86 -1.96 -13.97 -7.60
C GLY A 86 -3.24 -13.13 -7.72
N LEU A 87 -3.15 -11.79 -7.65
CA LEU A 87 -4.29 -10.89 -7.86
C LEU A 87 -4.65 -10.70 -9.34
N LEU A 88 -3.69 -10.83 -10.26
CA LEU A 88 -3.91 -10.68 -11.70
C LEU A 88 -4.47 -11.94 -12.36
N GLN A 89 -4.27 -13.10 -11.75
CA GLN A 89 -4.76 -14.39 -12.24
C GLN A 89 -6.20 -14.71 -11.81
N GLN A 90 -6.90 -13.76 -11.16
CA GLN A 90 -8.28 -13.89 -10.68
C GLN A 90 -9.28 -13.13 -11.56
#